data_AF-A0A2I0P0K1-F1
#
_entry.id   AF-A0A2I0P0K1-F1
#
_cell.length_a   1.000
_cell.length_b   1.000
_cell.length_c   1.000
_cell.angle_alpha   90.00
_cell.angle_beta   90.00
_cell.angle_gamma   90.00
#
_symmetry.space_group_name_H-M   'P 1'
#
loop_
_entity.id
_entity.type
_entity.pdbx_description
1 polymer ?
#
loop_
_entity_poly.entity_id
_entity_poly.type
_entity_poly.pdbx_seq_one_letter_code
_entity_poly.pdbx_strand_id
1 'polypeptide(L)' 'MEDDTKGVSLLKGDPKVAIIKLSVPMIIAMLLMSTYNLANAVWVAGLGADALAAVGFITPLFMVLIGLGSGL' A
#
# COMPACT_ATOMS: atom_id res chain seq x y z
N MET A 1 -23.67 -7.96 27.88
CA MET A 1 -23.57 -6.93 26.82
C MET A 1 -22.18 -7.08 26.24
N GLU A 2 -22.08 -7.36 24.95
CA GLU A 2 -20.79 -7.57 24.29
C GLU A 2 -20.10 -6.21 24.16
N ASP A 3 -18.93 -6.05 24.78
CA ASP A 3 -18.15 -4.80 24.69
C ASP A 3 -17.53 -4.70 23.29
N ASP A 4 -18.27 -4.07 22.36
CA ASP A 4 -17.79 -3.80 21.01
C ASP A 4 -16.51 -2.94 21.07
N THR A 5 -15.47 -3.37 20.33
CA THR A 5 -14.26 -2.56 20.18
C THR A 5 -14.54 -1.34 19.31
N LYS A 6 -13.76 -0.26 19.47
CA LYS A 6 -13.92 0.99 18.70
C LYS A 6 -13.99 0.77 17.17
N GLY A 7 -13.25 -0.21 16.65
CA GLY A 7 -13.29 -0.58 15.23
C GLY A 7 -14.61 -1.26 14.84
N VAL A 8 -15.10 -2.19 15.65
CA VAL A 8 -16.38 -2.87 15.43
C VAL A 8 -17.55 -1.90 15.54
N SER A 9 -17.54 -1.01 16.54
CA SER A 9 -18.56 0.05 16.67
C SER A 9 -18.52 1.04 15.51
N LEU A 10 -17.34 1.34 14.96
CA LEU A 10 -17.19 2.21 13.79
C LEU A 10 -17.83 1.59 12.54
N LEU A 11 -17.66 0.27 12.35
CA LEU A 11 -18.24 -0.45 11.21
C LEU A 11 -19.76 -0.63 11.31
N LYS A 12 -20.29 -0.80 12.52
CA LYS A 12 -21.74 -0.92 12.79
C LYS A 12 -22.47 0.43 12.86
N GLY A 13 -21.74 1.55 12.93
CA GLY A 13 -22.27 2.91 13.08
C GLY A 13 -22.73 3.56 11.77
N ASP A 14 -22.63 4.89 11.67
CA ASP A 14 -22.99 5.60 10.44
C ASP A 14 -22.00 5.24 9.30
N PRO A 15 -22.48 4.65 8.19
CA PRO A 15 -21.63 4.24 7.08
C PRO A 15 -20.87 5.40 6.44
N LYS A 16 -21.41 6.62 6.43
CA LYS A 16 -20.69 7.79 5.90
C LYS A 16 -19.47 8.12 6.74
N VAL A 17 -19.62 8.06 8.07
CA VAL A 17 -18.52 8.33 9.01
C VAL A 17 -17.48 7.21 8.95
N ALA A 18 -17.92 5.95 8.84
CA ALA A 18 -17.04 4.80 8.69
C ALA A 18 -16.18 4.89 7.42
N ILE A 19 -16.79 5.19 6.27
CA ILE A 19 -16.09 5.34 5.00
C ILE A 19 -15.03 6.44 5.09
N ILE A 20 -15.36 7.62 5.65
CA ILE A 20 -14.39 8.73 5.73
C ILE A 20 -13.24 8.37 6.68
N LYS A 21 -13.53 7.82 7.87
CA LYS A 21 -12.49 7.47 8.86
C LYS A 21 -11.54 6.37 8.38
N LEU A 22 -12.01 5.48 7.51
CA LEU A 22 -11.18 4.42 6.92
C LEU A 22 -10.48 4.90 5.64
N SER A 23 -11.17 5.63 4.77
CA SER A 23 -10.62 6.05 3.47
C SER A 23 -9.57 7.14 3.58
N VAL A 24 -9.72 8.13 4.48
CA VAL A 24 -8.74 9.21 4.64
C VAL A 24 -7.32 8.67 4.92
N PRO A 25 -7.08 7.82 5.94
CA PRO A 25 -5.75 7.27 6.17
C PRO A 25 -5.27 6.38 5.02
N MET A 26 -6.18 5.63 4.37
CA MET A 26 -5.84 4.80 3.22
C MET A 26 -5.40 5.64 2.02
N ILE A 27 -6.10 6.74 1.70
CA ILE A 27 -5.74 7.66 0.62
C ILE A 27 -4.36 8.26 0.88
N ILE A 28 -4.11 8.73 2.11
CA ILE A 28 -2.80 9.27 2.49
C ILE A 28 -1.71 8.21 2.31
N ALA A 29 -1.95 6.97 2.77
CA ALA A 29 -1.00 5.87 2.59
C ALA A 29 -0.72 5.58 1.11
N MET A 30 -1.75 5.54 0.27
CA MET A 30 -1.60 5.31 -1.16
C MET A 30 -0.85 6.45 -1.88
N LEU A 31 -1.09 7.70 -1.48
CA LEU A 31 -0.36 8.85 -2.01
C LEU A 31 1.12 8.78 -1.65
N LEU A 32 1.45 8.50 -0.38
CA LEU A 32 2.83 8.33 0.08
C LEU A 32 3.53 7.17 -0.66
N MET A 33 2.82 6.05 -0.82
CA MET A 33 3.33 4.91 -1.58
C MET A 33 3.63 5.28 -3.04
N SER A 34 2.73 6.01 -3.70
CA SER A 34 2.94 6.48 -5.08
C SER A 34 4.14 7.41 -5.19
N THR A 35 4.26 8.39 -4.28
CA THR A 35 5.41 9.30 -4.24
C THR A 35 6.71 8.56 -3.99
N TYR A 36 6.71 7.57 -3.09
CA TYR A 36 7.86 6.71 -2.85
C TYR A 36 8.27 5.95 -4.12
N ASN A 37 7.31 5.33 -4.82
CA ASN A 37 7.58 4.61 -6.07
C ASN A 37 8.22 5.52 -7.12
N LEU A 38 7.76 6.77 -7.24
CA LEU A 38 8.34 7.75 -8.16
C LEU A 38 9.77 8.15 -7.75
N ALA A 39 9.98 8.51 -6.49
CA ALA A 39 11.29 8.90 -5.97
C ALA A 39 12.31 7.75 -6.11
N ASN A 40 11.88 6.53 -5.81
CA ASN A 40 12.68 5.32 -5.97
C ASN A 40 13.05 5.09 -7.44
N ALA A 41 12.10 5.21 -8.36
CA ALA A 41 12.38 5.05 -9.79
C ALA A 41 13.40 6.08 -10.30
N VAL A 42 13.27 7.36 -9.90
CA VAL A 42 14.23 8.42 -10.25
C VAL A 42 15.61 8.12 -9.68
N TRP A 43 15.68 7.70 -8.42
CA TRP A 43 16.94 7.33 -7.77
C TRP A 43 17.63 6.17 -8.49
N VAL A 44 16.91 5.08 -8.75
CA VAL A 44 17.45 3.91 -9.44
C VAL A 44 17.88 4.23 -10.86
N ALA A 45 17.10 5.02 -11.61
CA ALA A 45 17.48 5.44 -12.95
C ALA A 45 18.78 6.27 -12.94
N GLY A 46 19.01 7.06 -11.88
CA GLY A 46 20.24 7.82 -11.67
C GLY A 46 21.49 6.96 -11.42
N LEU A 47 21.34 5.69 -11.01
CA LEU A 47 22.44 4.74 -10.82
C LEU A 47 22.91 4.10 -12.14
N GLY A 48 22.16 4.29 -13.23
CA GLY A 48 22.48 3.79 -14.57
C GLY A 48 21.46 2.80 -15.13
N ALA A 49 21.55 2.58 -16.45
CA ALA A 49 20.59 1.73 -17.17
C ALA A 49 20.59 0.28 -16.67
N ASP A 50 21.74 -0.27 -16.28
CA ASP A 50 21.86 -1.63 -15.78
C ASP A 50 21.11 -1.82 -14.46
N ALA A 51 21.17 -0.83 -13.56
CA ALA A 51 20.47 -0.86 -12.29
C ALA A 51 18.94 -0.83 -12.50
N LEU A 52 18.46 0.00 -13.43
CA LEU A 52 17.04 0.07 -13.77
C LEU A 52 16.55 -1.22 -14.44
N ALA A 53 17.35 -1.82 -15.33
CA ALA A 53 17.04 -3.09 -15.97
C ALA A 53 16.97 -4.25 -14.96
N ALA A 54 17.89 -4.27 -13.99
CA ALA A 54 17.89 -5.27 -12.92
C ALA A 54 16.62 -5.21 -12.06
N VAL A 55 16.11 -4.01 -11.75
CA VAL A 55 14.83 -3.84 -11.04
C VAL A 55 13.66 -4.40 -11.85
N GLY A 56 13.61 -4.14 -13.16
CA GLY A 56 12.60 -4.73 -14.04
C GLY A 56 12.67 -6.25 -14.09
N PHE A 57 13.88 -6.81 -14.10
CA PHE A 57 14.12 -8.26 -14.14
C PHE A 57 13.68 -8.99 -12.86
N ILE A 58 13.89 -8.40 -11.68
CA ILE A 58 13.52 -9.02 -10.40
C ILE A 58 12.05 -8.80 -10.00
N THR A 59 11.37 -7.82 -10.63
CA THR A 59 9.97 -7.47 -10.31
C THR A 59 9.01 -8.66 -10.32
N PRO A 60 9.03 -9.58 -11.32
CA PRO A 60 8.16 -10.76 -11.32
C PRO A 60 8.34 -11.67 -10.08
N LEU A 61 9.59 -11.84 -9.61
CA LEU A 61 9.86 -12.60 -8.39
C LEU A 61 9.29 -11.89 -7.16
N PHE A 62 9.44 -10.56 -7.11
CA PHE A 62 8.88 -9.75 -6.03
C PHE A 62 7.34 -9.84 -5.98
N MET A 63 6.68 -9.88 -7.15
CA MET A 63 5.23 -10.09 -7.24
C MET A 63 4.79 -11.43 -6.65
N VAL A 64 5.54 -12.53 -6.89
CA VAL A 64 5.25 -13.83 -6.29
C VAL A 64 5.35 -13.77 -4.76
N LEU A 65 6.40 -13.15 -4.23
CA LEU A 65 6.60 -13.02 -2.79
C LEU A 65 5.50 -12.19 -2.11
N ILE A 66 5.11 -11.07 -2.73
CA ILE A 66 3.98 -10.26 -2.23
C ILE A 66 2.68 -11.06 -2.28
N GLY A 67 2.43 -11.79 -3.38
CA GLY A 67 1.24 -12.63 -3.52
C GLY A 67 1.10 -13.61 -2.36
N LEU A 68 2.17 -14.37 -2.09
CA LEU A 68 2.22 -15.30 -0.96
C LEU A 68 2.01 -14.59 0.39
N GLY A 69 2.66 -13.43 0.60
CA GLY A 69 2.51 -12.64 1.83
C GLY A 69 1.12 -12.06 2.04
N SER A 70 0.37 -11.84 0.95
CA SER A 70 -1.02 -11.34 0.99
C SER A 70 -2.07 -12.45 1.16
N GLY A 71 -1.65 -13.72 1.28
CA GLY A 71 -2.54 -14.86 1.50
C GLY A 71 -3.08 -15.53 0.22
N LEU A 72 -2.38 -15.36 -0.90
CA LEU A 72 -2.62 -16.07 -2.16
C LEU A 72 -1.96 -17.46 -2.14
#